data_AF-A0A9P7EVM8-F1
#
_entry.id   AF-A0A9P7EVM8-F1
#
_cell.length_a   1.000
_cell.length_b   1.000
_cell.length_c   1.000
_cell.angle_alpha   90.00
_cell.angle_beta   90.00
_cell.angle_gamma   90.00
#
_symmetry.space_group_name_H-M   'P 1'
#
loop_
_entity.id
_entity.type
_entity.pdbx_description
1 polymer ?
#
loop_
_entity_poly.entity_id
_entity_poly.type
_entity_poly.pdbx_seq_one_letter_code
_entity_poly.pdbx_strand_id
1 'polypeptide(L)'
;CKGSSKPPLISSQLPPLPRSLINLAVTSLPDGKLFHLASQSADNLDKSELPQWDNNPPYTMPPPSDTRAEVRFTENLVQVMHGRNSRLEKE
;
A
#
# COMPACT_ATOMS: atom_id res chain seq x y z
N CYS A 1 -6.40 -22.65 -47.36
CA CYS A 1 -5.73 -21.79 -46.38
C CYS A 1 -6.72 -21.30 -45.35
N LYS A 2 -6.62 -21.77 -44.10
CA LYS A 2 -7.09 -21.07 -42.88
C LYS A 2 -6.57 -21.89 -41.70
N GLY A 3 -5.32 -21.59 -41.33
CA GLY A 3 -4.69 -22.18 -40.16
C GLY A 3 -5.43 -21.71 -38.91
N SER A 4 -5.97 -22.66 -38.16
CA SER A 4 -6.59 -22.39 -36.87
C SER A 4 -5.48 -22.31 -35.82
N SER A 5 -4.92 -21.12 -35.64
CA SER A 5 -3.91 -20.84 -34.61
C SER A 5 -4.56 -20.85 -33.23
N LYS A 6 -4.68 -22.03 -32.63
CA LYS A 6 -5.05 -22.16 -31.21
C LYS A 6 -3.89 -21.56 -30.39
N PRO A 7 -4.11 -20.54 -29.54
CA PRO A 7 -3.04 -20.03 -28.69
C PRO A 7 -2.59 -21.17 -27.75
N PRO A 8 -1.29 -21.25 -27.41
CA PRO A 8 -0.83 -22.28 -26.50
C PRO A 8 -1.52 -22.04 -25.15
N LEU A 9 -2.15 -23.09 -24.63
CA LEU A 9 -2.53 -23.17 -23.23
C LEU A 9 -1.21 -23.17 -22.44
N ILE A 10 -0.73 -21.97 -22.10
CA ILE A 10 0.33 -21.81 -21.11
C ILE A 10 -0.30 -22.32 -19.81
N SER A 11 -0.07 -23.60 -19.52
CA SER A 11 -0.27 -24.16 -18.20
C SER A 11 0.75 -23.46 -17.31
N SER A 12 0.37 -22.29 -16.80
CA SER A 12 1.06 -21.60 -15.73
C SER A 12 0.87 -22.43 -14.46
N GLN A 13 1.55 -23.56 -14.39
CA GLN A 13 1.82 -24.20 -13.11
C GLN A 13 2.73 -23.25 -12.35
N LEU A 14 2.12 -22.29 -11.67
CA LEU A 14 2.77 -21.54 -10.63
C LEU A 14 3.41 -22.57 -9.68
N PRO A 15 4.70 -22.45 -9.36
CA PRO A 15 5.33 -23.35 -8.43
C PRO A 15 4.53 -23.35 -7.12
N PRO A 16 4.30 -24.51 -6.50
CA PRO A 16 3.52 -24.60 -5.28
C PRO A 16 4.13 -23.69 -4.21
N LEU A 17 3.30 -22.84 -3.61
CA LEU A 17 3.73 -21.91 -2.58
C LEU A 17 4.36 -22.68 -1.40
N PRO A 18 5.46 -22.18 -0.83
CA PRO A 18 6.03 -22.73 0.38
C PRO A 18 4.97 -22.89 1.47
N ARG A 19 4.96 -24.06 2.14
CA ARG A 19 3.98 -24.35 3.21
C ARG A 19 4.02 -23.32 4.34
N SER A 20 5.18 -22.73 4.61
CA SER A 20 5.33 -21.64 5.59
C SER A 20 4.51 -20.40 5.22
N LEU A 21 4.47 -20.03 3.95
CA LEU A 21 3.67 -18.91 3.45
C LEU A 21 2.17 -19.23 3.51
N ILE A 22 1.79 -20.45 3.16
CA ILE A 22 0.39 -20.89 3.28
C ILE A 22 -0.05 -20.82 4.74
N ASN A 23 0.75 -21.36 5.66
CA ASN A 23 0.46 -21.34 7.10
C ASN A 23 0.34 -19.90 7.64
N LEU A 24 1.20 -19.00 7.20
CA LEU A 24 1.16 -17.58 7.59
C LEU A 24 -0.04 -16.84 6.98
N ALA A 25 -0.48 -17.22 5.78
CA ALA A 25 -1.66 -16.64 5.16
C ALA A 25 -2.98 -17.09 5.81
N VAL A 26 -3.00 -18.28 6.42
CA VAL A 26 -4.19 -18.81 7.11
C VAL A 26 -4.20 -18.57 8.62
N THR A 27 -3.11 -18.06 9.20
CA THR A 27 -3.11 -17.66 10.62
C THR A 27 -4.10 -16.53 10.84
N SER A 28 -4.91 -16.67 11.90
CA SER A 28 -5.86 -15.64 12.30
C SER A 28 -5.16 -14.32 12.59
N LEU A 29 -5.80 -13.23 12.21
CA LEU A 29 -5.29 -11.89 12.54
C LEU A 29 -5.30 -11.68 14.06
N PRO A 30 -4.40 -10.86 14.60
CA PRO A 30 -4.39 -10.54 16.01
C PRO A 30 -5.72 -9.90 16.44
N ASP A 31 -6.29 -10.35 17.56
CA ASP A 31 -7.50 -9.78 18.17
C ASP A 31 -7.19 -8.65 19.18
N GLY A 32 -6.00 -8.08 19.07
CA GLY A 32 -5.52 -7.05 19.99
C GLY A 32 -6.29 -5.75 19.86
N LYS A 33 -6.35 -5.00 20.97
CA LYS A 33 -6.97 -3.65 21.01
C LYS A 33 -6.48 -2.72 19.90
N LEU A 34 -5.17 -2.73 19.61
CA LEU A 34 -4.59 -1.91 18.54
C LEU A 34 -5.12 -2.30 17.16
N PHE A 35 -5.29 -3.58 16.89
CA PHE A 35 -5.84 -4.07 15.62
C PHE A 35 -7.28 -3.59 15.44
N HIS A 36 -8.09 -3.68 16.49
CA HIS A 36 -9.47 -3.17 16.45
C HIS A 36 -9.54 -1.65 16.26
N LEU A 37 -8.73 -0.88 17.00
CA LEU A 37 -8.68 0.58 16.84
C LEU A 37 -8.23 0.98 15.44
N ALA A 38 -7.21 0.30 14.89
CA ALA A 38 -6.76 0.52 13.52
C ALA A 38 -7.86 0.18 12.52
N SER A 39 -8.56 -0.95 12.68
CA SER A 39 -9.64 -1.37 11.77
C SER A 39 -10.87 -0.45 11.76
N GLN A 40 -10.99 0.44 12.75
CA GLN A 40 -12.10 1.38 12.90
C GLN A 40 -11.67 2.84 12.71
N SER A 41 -10.38 3.12 12.50
CA SER A 41 -9.90 4.49 12.32
C SER A 41 -10.52 5.12 11.07
N ALA A 42 -10.78 6.43 11.13
CA ALA A 42 -11.22 7.21 9.97
C ALA A 42 -10.11 7.34 8.91
N ASP A 43 -8.85 7.12 9.33
CA ASP A 43 -7.67 7.05 8.46
C ASP A 43 -7.54 5.68 7.75
N ASN A 44 -8.53 4.80 7.89
CA ASN A 44 -8.55 3.57 7.10
C ASN A 44 -8.56 3.92 5.63
N LEU A 45 -7.57 3.37 4.91
CA LEU A 45 -7.39 3.53 3.46
C LEU A 45 -8.75 3.51 2.76
N ASP A 46 -9.07 4.60 2.07
CA ASP A 46 -10.24 4.64 1.23
C ASP A 46 -10.07 3.61 0.10
N LYS A 47 -10.87 2.56 0.17
CA LYS A 47 -10.84 1.47 -0.81
C LYS A 47 -11.41 1.90 -2.16
N SER A 48 -12.10 3.04 -2.22
CA SER A 48 -12.61 3.60 -3.48
C SER A 48 -11.47 3.94 -4.45
N GLU A 49 -10.29 4.22 -3.92
CA GLU A 49 -9.10 4.60 -4.70
C GLU A 49 -8.28 3.39 -5.17
N LEU A 50 -8.47 2.19 -4.61
CA LEU A 50 -7.68 0.99 -4.96
C LEU A 50 -7.73 0.60 -6.46
N PRO A 51 -8.88 0.70 -7.17
CA PRO A 51 -8.93 0.34 -8.59
C PRO A 51 -8.00 1.18 -9.47
N GLN A 52 -7.58 2.36 -9.01
CA GLN A 52 -6.66 3.19 -9.78
C GLN A 52 -5.25 2.58 -9.84
N TRP A 53 -4.86 1.78 -8.83
CA TRP A 53 -3.53 1.15 -8.74
C TRP A 53 -3.37 -0.06 -9.68
N ASP A 54 -4.47 -0.60 -10.21
CA ASP A 54 -4.45 -1.62 -11.25
C ASP A 54 -4.07 -1.05 -12.63
N ASN A 55 -4.08 0.28 -12.78
CA ASN A 55 -3.73 0.96 -14.02
C ASN A 55 -2.24 1.32 -14.07
N ASN A 56 -1.70 1.48 -15.28
CA ASN A 56 -0.34 1.98 -15.45
C ASN A 56 -0.27 3.47 -15.06
N PRO A 57 0.84 3.93 -14.44
CA PRO A 57 1.02 5.35 -14.11
C PRO A 57 0.99 6.22 -15.38
N PRO A 58 0.61 7.51 -15.26
CA PRO A 58 0.36 8.25 -14.02
C PRO A 58 -1.04 8.05 -13.44
N TYR A 59 -1.14 7.92 -12.11
CA TYR A 59 -2.41 7.83 -11.40
C TYR A 59 -3.15 9.18 -11.39
N THR A 60 -4.47 9.14 -11.46
CA THR A 60 -5.30 10.34 -11.38
C THR A 60 -5.49 10.72 -9.92
N MET A 61 -4.45 11.29 -9.31
CA MET A 61 -4.55 11.83 -7.95
C MET A 61 -5.04 13.29 -8.01
N PRO A 62 -5.99 13.69 -7.15
CA PRO A 62 -6.29 15.10 -6.98
C PRO A 62 -5.03 15.83 -6.49
N PRO A 63 -4.85 17.11 -6.84
CA PRO A 63 -3.79 17.91 -6.27
C PRO A 63 -3.93 17.93 -4.74
N PRO A 64 -2.81 17.93 -3.99
CA PRO A 64 -2.85 17.99 -2.55
C PRO A 64 -3.62 19.24 -2.09
N SER A 65 -4.33 19.12 -0.97
CA SER A 65 -5.10 20.24 -0.44
C SER A 65 -4.15 21.38 -0.06
N ASP A 66 -4.37 22.59 -0.57
CA ASP A 66 -3.58 23.79 -0.23
C ASP A 66 -3.93 24.36 1.16
N THR A 67 -4.31 23.47 2.09
CA THR A 67 -4.62 23.90 3.45
C THR A 67 -3.34 24.28 4.17
N ARG A 68 -3.43 25.31 5.03
CA ARG A 68 -2.28 25.74 5.85
C ARG A 68 -1.72 24.61 6.73
N ALA A 69 -2.55 23.64 7.10
CA ALA A 69 -2.15 22.47 7.86
C ALA A 69 -1.27 21.54 7.01
N GLU A 70 -1.69 21.24 5.78
CA GLU A 70 -0.97 20.36 4.85
C GLU A 70 0.38 20.95 4.43
N VAL A 71 0.42 22.27 4.18
CA VAL A 71 1.67 22.99 3.89
C VAL A 71 2.65 22.84 5.04
N ARG A 72 2.20 23.09 6.28
CA ARG A 72 3.04 22.96 7.48
C ARG A 72 3.49 21.51 7.70
N PHE A 73 2.61 20.53 7.48
CA PHE A 73 2.94 19.11 7.59
C PHE A 73 4.07 18.76 6.61
N THR A 74 3.92 19.15 5.34
CA THR A 74 4.91 18.90 4.29
C THR A 74 6.24 19.56 4.61
N GLU A 75 6.24 20.81 5.05
CA GLU A 75 7.45 21.52 5.49
C GLU A 75 8.15 20.78 6.64
N ASN A 76 7.41 20.36 7.66
CA ASN A 76 7.96 19.62 8.80
C ASN A 76 8.56 18.28 8.36
N LEU A 77 7.86 17.53 7.50
CA LEU A 77 8.35 16.28 6.95
C LEU A 77 9.66 16.48 6.19
N VAL A 78 9.74 17.52 5.36
CA VAL A 78 10.99 17.90 4.68
C VAL A 78 12.10 18.16 5.69
N GLN A 79 11.87 18.91 6.77
CA GLN A 79 12.91 19.16 7.78
C GLN A 79 13.38 17.87 8.48
N VAL A 80 12.46 16.93 8.76
CA VAL A 80 12.78 15.62 9.36
C VAL A 80 13.60 14.77 8.39
N MET A 81 13.20 14.67 7.12
CA MET A 81 13.92 13.88 6.11
C MET A 81 15.32 14.44 5.81
N HIS A 82 15.49 15.76 5.88
CA HIS A 82 16.80 16.41 5.78
C HIS A 82 17.61 16.34 7.08
N GLY A 83 17.07 15.66 8.09
CA GLY A 83 17.72 15.43 9.37
C GLY A 83 17.93 16.70 10.21
N ARG A 84 17.33 17.83 9.84
CA ARG A 84 17.51 19.13 10.50
C ARG A 84 16.93 19.17 11.92
N ASN A 85 16.02 18.24 12.24
CA ASN A 85 15.44 18.05 13.57
C ASN A 85 15.90 16.76 14.27
N SER A 86 16.93 16.05 13.78
CA SER A 86 17.30 14.72 14.30
C SER A 86 18.01 14.73 15.67
N ARG A 87 18.28 15.90 16.27
CA ARG A 87 19.13 15.99 17.45
C ARG A 87 18.65 17.08 18.41
N LEU A 88 17.65 16.75 19.21
CA LEU A 88 17.43 17.39 20.51
C LEU A 88 17.03 16.38 21.60
N GLU A 89 17.36 15.10 21.46
CA GLU A 89 17.64 14.28 22.64
C GLU A 89 19.09 14.59 23.04
N LYS A 90 19.22 15.58 23.93
CA LYS A 90 20.36 15.60 24.85
C LYS A 90 19.95 14.75 26.05
N GLU A 91 20.81 13.78 26.36
CA GLU A 91 20.85 13.04 27.63
C GLU A 91 20.73 13.95 28.86
#